data_AF-A0A534K2X9-F1
#
_entry.id   AF-A0A534K2X9-F1
#
_cell.length_a   1.000
_cell.length_b   1.000
_cell.length_c   1.000
_cell.angle_alpha   90.00
_cell.angle_beta   90.00
_cell.angle_gamma   90.00
#
_symmetry.space_group_name_H-M   'P 1'
#
loop_
_entity.id
_entity.type
_entity.pdbx_description
1 polymer ?
#
loop_
_entity_poly.entity_id
_entity_poly.type
_entity_poly.pdbx_seq_one_letter_code
_entity_poly.pdbx_strand_id
1 'polypeptide(L)'
;MTPSEDYVGRVRRAMAGMEPAVRDDILRELRSHIAESTAANGGNVGSSLTALGTPEEVGRRYRELYGYGRGFKGLFAVIAFLLAFASVPVLSVGSESLFPYALSLVFLIIAAAWILWVSVAAGSRAGLLAGLGAMASRFVAFGIAAGTLAGAQTSASGLVLLVVVSLALIVIGWIPGTAKKAWAGPRAEL
;
A
#
# COMPACT_ATOMS: atom_id res chain seq x y z
N MET A 1 15.70 1.34 -30.30
CA MET A 1 14.40 0.90 -29.76
C MET A 1 13.32 1.40 -30.68
N THR A 2 12.29 0.60 -30.93
CA THR A 2 11.13 1.02 -31.72
C THR A 2 10.16 1.85 -30.87
N PRO A 3 9.34 2.74 -31.47
CA PRO A 3 8.38 3.54 -30.72
C PRO A 3 7.39 2.70 -29.88
N SER A 4 7.04 1.51 -30.37
CA SER A 4 6.19 0.56 -29.64
C SER A 4 6.91 -0.04 -28.43
N GLU A 5 8.19 -0.39 -28.54
CA GLU A 5 8.99 -0.87 -27.40
C GLU A 5 9.17 0.20 -26.33
N ASP A 6 9.39 1.46 -26.73
CA ASP A 6 9.48 2.60 -25.81
C ASP A 6 8.15 2.83 -25.06
N TYR A 7 7.03 2.73 -25.78
CA TYR A 7 5.69 2.81 -25.20
C TYR A 7 5.46 1.70 -24.16
N VAL A 8 5.68 0.44 -24.54
CA VAL A 8 5.51 -0.73 -23.67
C VAL A 8 6.46 -0.67 -22.48
N GLY A 9 7.68 -0.17 -22.66
CA GLY A 9 8.63 0.07 -21.57
C GLY A 9 8.13 1.09 -20.55
N ARG A 10 7.46 2.16 -20.99
CA ARG A 10 6.81 3.12 -20.09
C ARG A 10 5.59 2.54 -19.39
N VAL A 11 4.74 1.79 -20.09
CA VAL A 11 3.60 1.07 -19.47
C VAL A 11 4.10 0.11 -18.40
N ARG A 12 5.19 -0.64 -18.66
CA ARG A 12 5.82 -1.54 -17.69
C ARG A 12 6.22 -0.82 -16.41
N ARG A 13 6.83 0.38 -16.52
CA ARG A 13 7.18 1.22 -15.36
C ARG A 13 5.94 1.71 -14.63
N ALA A 14 4.90 2.11 -15.37
CA ALA A 14 3.63 2.51 -14.79
C ALA A 14 2.87 1.35 -14.11
N MET A 15 3.18 0.10 -14.42
CA MET A 15 2.68 -1.10 -13.72
C MET A 15 3.60 -1.57 -12.58
N ALA A 16 4.54 -0.75 -12.13
CA ALA A 16 5.43 -1.09 -11.02
C ALA A 16 4.64 -1.52 -9.77
N GLY A 17 5.05 -2.65 -9.21
CA GLY A 17 4.46 -3.25 -8.03
C GLY A 17 3.34 -4.26 -8.28
N MET A 18 2.92 -4.47 -9.52
CA MET A 18 2.09 -5.60 -9.92
C MET A 18 2.85 -6.93 -9.85
N GLU A 19 2.12 -8.04 -9.80
CA GLU A 19 2.70 -9.37 -9.88
C GLU A 19 3.43 -9.54 -11.23
N PRO A 20 4.70 -10.00 -11.25
CA PRO A 20 5.49 -10.07 -12.48
C PRO A 20 4.82 -10.88 -13.60
N ALA A 21 4.24 -12.04 -13.27
CA ALA A 21 3.56 -12.90 -14.23
C ALA A 21 2.36 -12.19 -14.89
N VAL A 22 1.53 -11.52 -14.09
CA VAL A 22 0.36 -10.76 -14.59
C VAL A 22 0.81 -9.59 -15.45
N ARG A 23 1.81 -8.83 -14.98
CA ARG A 23 2.36 -7.69 -15.72
C ARG A 23 2.93 -8.13 -17.07
N ASP A 24 3.70 -9.20 -17.09
CA ASP A 24 4.37 -9.65 -18.30
C ASP A 24 3.37 -10.24 -19.31
N ASP A 25 2.28 -10.86 -18.85
CA ASP A 25 1.15 -11.28 -19.70
C ASP A 25 0.41 -10.09 -20.31
N ILE A 26 0.07 -9.07 -19.50
CA ILE A 26 -0.53 -7.81 -20.00
C ILE A 26 0.37 -7.15 -21.05
N LEU A 27 1.68 -7.10 -20.83
CA LEU A 27 2.63 -6.53 -21.79
C LEU A 27 2.74 -7.38 -23.06
N ARG A 28 2.51 -8.69 -23.00
CA ARG A 28 2.47 -9.57 -24.17
C ARG A 28 1.23 -9.28 -25.01
N GLU A 29 0.08 -9.19 -24.37
CA GLU A 29 -1.20 -8.87 -25.03
C GLU A 29 -1.19 -7.47 -25.63
N LEU A 30 -0.67 -6.46 -24.89
CA LEU A 30 -0.53 -5.10 -25.39
C LEU A 30 0.36 -5.02 -26.64
N ARG A 31 1.46 -5.79 -26.69
CA ARG A 31 2.30 -5.87 -27.90
C ARG A 31 1.54 -6.48 -29.08
N SER A 32 0.73 -7.51 -28.83
CA SER A 32 -0.12 -8.12 -29.87
C SER A 32 -1.12 -7.11 -30.44
N HIS A 33 -1.83 -6.38 -29.58
CA HIS A 33 -2.79 -5.36 -30.01
C HIS A 33 -2.14 -4.20 -30.77
N ILE A 34 -0.95 -3.76 -30.35
CA ILE A 34 -0.21 -2.73 -31.09
C ILE A 34 0.16 -3.24 -32.48
N ALA A 35 0.65 -4.48 -32.60
CA ALA A 35 1.02 -5.06 -33.88
C ALA A 35 -0.18 -5.22 -34.82
N GLU A 36 -1.30 -5.72 -34.29
CA GLU A 36 -2.56 -5.89 -35.04
C GLU A 36 -3.14 -4.54 -35.49
N SER A 37 -3.22 -3.56 -34.58
CA SER A 37 -3.70 -2.21 -34.88
C SER A 37 -2.80 -1.50 -35.90
N THR A 38 -1.48 -1.69 -35.81
CA THR A 38 -0.53 -1.14 -36.78
C THR A 38 -0.74 -1.75 -38.16
N ALA A 39 -0.96 -3.07 -38.25
CA ALA A 39 -1.24 -3.74 -39.51
C ALA A 39 -2.55 -3.26 -40.14
N ALA A 40 -3.60 -3.06 -39.32
CA ALA A 40 -4.88 -2.52 -39.76
C ALA A 40 -4.79 -1.06 -40.23
N ASN A 41 -3.89 -0.26 -39.65
CA ASN A 41 -3.67 1.15 -39.97
C ASN A 41 -2.61 1.39 -41.07
N GLY A 42 -2.39 0.41 -41.95
CA GLY A 42 -1.45 0.55 -43.08
C GLY A 42 0.01 0.77 -42.65
N GLY A 43 0.41 0.28 -41.48
CA GLY A 43 1.77 0.41 -40.95
C GLY A 43 2.00 1.65 -40.07
N ASN A 44 0.99 2.49 -39.84
CA ASN A 44 1.14 3.68 -39.01
C ASN A 44 1.11 3.34 -37.49
N VAL A 45 2.30 3.22 -36.90
CA VAL A 45 2.47 2.97 -35.46
C VAL A 45 1.98 4.15 -34.61
N GLY A 46 2.15 5.39 -35.08
CA GLY A 46 1.82 6.60 -34.33
C GLY A 46 0.32 6.74 -34.06
N SER A 47 -0.53 6.48 -35.06
CA SER A 47 -1.99 6.48 -34.89
C SER A 47 -2.45 5.39 -33.93
N SER A 48 -1.86 4.19 -34.05
CA SER A 48 -2.15 3.03 -33.22
C SER A 48 -1.81 3.27 -31.74
N LEU A 49 -0.69 3.92 -31.45
CA LEU A 49 -0.30 4.28 -30.09
C LEU A 49 -1.15 5.43 -29.52
N THR A 50 -1.55 6.39 -30.34
CA THR A 50 -2.38 7.52 -29.91
C THR A 50 -3.77 7.05 -29.45
N ALA A 51 -4.33 6.03 -30.12
CA ALA A 51 -5.61 5.43 -29.75
C ALA A 51 -5.59 4.75 -28.36
N LEU A 52 -4.43 4.26 -27.91
CA LEU A 52 -4.28 3.62 -26.59
C LEU A 52 -4.20 4.63 -25.43
N GLY A 53 -3.93 5.90 -25.72
CA GLY A 53 -3.69 6.93 -24.70
C GLY A 53 -2.28 6.88 -24.12
N THR A 54 -2.06 7.64 -23.04
CA THR A 54 -0.71 7.75 -22.47
C THR A 54 -0.27 6.46 -21.77
N PRO A 55 1.02 6.07 -21.86
CA PRO A 55 1.53 4.88 -21.19
C PRO A 55 1.25 4.84 -19.69
N GLU A 56 1.31 6.00 -19.05
CA GLU A 56 1.11 6.19 -17.62
C GLU A 56 -0.35 5.92 -17.21
N GLU A 57 -1.30 6.37 -18.03
CA GLU A 57 -2.73 6.09 -17.82
C GLU A 57 -3.05 4.62 -18.04
N VAL A 58 -2.52 4.00 -19.10
CA VAL A 58 -2.72 2.58 -19.38
C VAL A 58 -2.17 1.73 -18.24
N GLY A 59 -0.94 1.97 -17.81
CA GLY A 59 -0.35 1.22 -16.69
C GLY A 59 -1.06 1.47 -15.36
N ARG A 60 -1.56 2.69 -15.11
CA ARG A 60 -2.38 2.98 -13.93
C ARG A 60 -3.69 2.20 -13.94
N ARG A 61 -4.41 2.17 -15.08
CA ARG A 61 -5.67 1.41 -15.22
C ARG A 61 -5.47 -0.09 -14.96
N TYR A 62 -4.42 -0.69 -15.53
CA TYR A 62 -4.11 -2.09 -15.27
C TYR A 62 -3.78 -2.35 -13.79
N ARG A 63 -3.04 -1.45 -13.14
CA ARG A 63 -2.75 -1.55 -11.71
C ARG A 63 -3.99 -1.34 -10.83
N GLU A 64 -4.94 -0.53 -11.25
CA GLU A 64 -6.23 -0.39 -10.56
C GLU A 64 -7.09 -1.65 -10.69
N LEU A 65 -7.02 -2.33 -11.85
CA LEU A 65 -7.78 -3.54 -12.12
C LEU A 65 -7.22 -4.77 -11.39
N TYR A 66 -5.91 -5.00 -11.51
CA TYR A 66 -5.25 -6.19 -10.98
C TYR A 66 -4.63 -5.98 -9.59
N GLY A 67 -4.39 -4.73 -9.19
CA GLY A 67 -3.80 -4.36 -7.91
C GLY A 67 -2.32 -4.69 -7.78
N TYR A 68 -1.79 -4.42 -6.59
CA TYR A 68 -0.40 -4.75 -6.24
C TYR A 68 -0.20 -6.25 -6.01
N GLY A 69 0.97 -6.74 -6.40
CA GLY A 69 1.43 -8.11 -6.14
C GLY A 69 1.71 -8.37 -4.66
N ARG A 70 2.04 -9.63 -4.33
CA ARG A 70 2.24 -10.06 -2.93
C ARG A 70 3.45 -9.38 -2.27
N GLY A 71 4.56 -9.25 -3.01
CA GLY A 71 5.78 -8.62 -2.51
C GLY A 71 5.57 -7.17 -2.06
N PHE A 72 4.88 -6.37 -2.86
CA PHE A 72 4.59 -4.96 -2.52
C PHE A 72 3.60 -4.84 -1.34
N LYS A 73 2.60 -5.73 -1.25
CA LYS A 73 1.73 -5.80 -0.08
C LYS A 73 2.51 -6.09 1.20
N GLY A 74 3.49 -7.00 1.13
CA GLY A 74 4.42 -7.27 2.22
C GLY A 74 5.27 -6.05 2.58
N LEU A 75 5.83 -5.35 1.58
CA LEU A 75 6.60 -4.12 1.79
C LEU A 75 5.79 -3.03 2.50
N PHE A 76 4.52 -2.82 2.10
CA PHE A 76 3.63 -1.87 2.77
C PHE A 76 3.43 -2.23 4.25
N ALA A 77 3.30 -3.52 4.56
CA ALA A 77 3.19 -4.00 5.93
C ALA A 77 4.48 -3.83 6.74
N VAL A 78 5.65 -4.06 6.14
CA VAL A 78 6.95 -3.82 6.78
C VAL A 78 7.14 -2.33 7.09
N ILE A 79 6.81 -1.44 6.16
CA ILE A 79 6.91 0.01 6.41
C ILE A 79 5.96 0.42 7.54
N ALA A 80 4.72 -0.06 7.52
CA ALA A 80 3.76 0.20 8.60
C ALA A 80 4.24 -0.34 9.95
N PHE A 81 4.87 -1.52 9.96
CA PHE A 81 5.52 -2.09 11.14
C PHE A 81 6.59 -1.13 11.68
N LEU A 82 7.54 -0.70 10.85
CA LEU A 82 8.63 0.18 11.29
C LEU A 82 8.12 1.52 11.82
N LEU A 83 7.17 2.14 11.13
CA LEU A 83 6.56 3.40 11.55
C LEU A 83 5.82 3.28 12.89
N ALA A 84 5.10 2.18 13.08
CA ALA A 84 4.30 1.97 14.28
C ALA A 84 5.14 1.53 15.50
N PHE A 85 6.40 1.12 15.31
CA PHE A 85 7.25 0.63 16.41
C PHE A 85 7.45 1.71 17.49
N ALA A 86 7.76 2.93 17.09
CA ALA A 86 7.98 4.07 17.99
C ALA A 86 6.67 4.75 18.46
N SER A 87 5.51 4.20 18.10
CA SER A 87 4.20 4.80 18.39
C SER A 87 3.56 4.31 19.69
N VAL A 88 4.28 3.57 20.54
CA VAL A 88 3.75 3.02 21.81
C VAL A 88 3.94 4.04 22.94
N PRO A 89 2.86 4.63 23.51
CA PRO A 89 2.97 5.69 24.50
C PRO A 89 2.94 5.19 25.97
N VAL A 90 3.07 3.89 26.23
CA VAL A 90 2.49 3.28 27.45
C VAL A 90 3.48 3.04 28.60
N LEU A 91 4.77 3.34 28.43
CA LEU A 91 5.76 2.88 29.40
C LEU A 91 6.41 4.04 30.17
N SER A 92 6.24 3.99 31.49
CA SER A 92 6.97 4.78 32.47
C SER A 92 7.92 3.89 33.26
N VAL A 93 9.13 4.38 33.50
CA VAL A 93 10.10 3.78 34.44
C VAL A 93 10.28 4.77 35.59
N GLY A 94 9.85 4.38 36.78
CA GLY A 94 9.77 5.31 37.91
C GLY A 94 8.84 6.49 37.61
N SER A 95 9.33 7.72 37.77
CA SER A 95 8.61 8.96 37.44
C SER A 95 8.85 9.46 36.00
N GLU A 96 9.65 8.75 35.20
CA GLU A 96 10.06 9.19 33.86
C GLU A 96 9.32 8.42 32.76
N SER A 97 8.90 9.15 31.72
CA SER A 97 8.30 8.57 30.51
C SER A 97 9.41 8.13 29.55
N LEU A 98 9.43 6.85 29.15
CA LEU A 98 10.48 6.29 28.30
C LEU A 98 10.45 6.80 26.87
N PHE A 99 9.26 7.11 26.37
CA PHE A 99 9.06 7.81 25.11
C PHE A 99 8.28 9.10 25.36
N PRO A 100 8.71 10.24 24.80
CA PRO A 100 7.90 11.45 24.86
C PRO A 100 6.57 11.22 24.13
N TYR A 101 5.46 11.46 24.81
CA TYR A 101 4.11 11.31 24.24
C TYR A 101 3.95 12.05 22.90
N ALA A 102 4.54 13.24 22.77
CA ALA A 102 4.54 14.03 21.55
C ALA A 102 5.21 13.29 20.37
N LEU A 103 6.36 12.64 20.61
CA LEU A 103 7.08 11.90 19.57
C LEU A 103 6.30 10.64 19.17
N SER A 104 5.75 9.92 20.16
CA SER A 104 4.92 8.73 19.95
C SER A 104 3.68 9.04 19.10
N LEU A 105 3.05 10.19 19.35
CA LEU A 105 1.90 10.67 18.59
C LEU A 105 2.28 10.99 17.13
N VAL A 106 3.43 11.60 16.88
CA VAL A 106 3.92 11.87 15.51
C VAL A 106 4.09 10.57 14.73
N PHE A 107 4.73 9.55 15.32
CA PHE A 107 4.87 8.24 14.66
C PHE A 107 3.53 7.56 14.43
N LEU A 108 2.58 7.68 15.36
CA LEU A 108 1.22 7.16 15.19
C LEU A 108 0.49 7.82 14.01
N ILE A 109 0.58 9.15 13.90
CA ILE A 109 -0.04 9.91 12.80
C ILE A 109 0.58 9.49 11.46
N ILE A 110 1.91 9.38 11.38
CA ILE A 110 2.60 8.97 10.16
C ILE A 110 2.20 7.53 9.78
N ALA A 111 2.14 6.61 10.74
CA ALA A 111 1.68 5.24 10.50
C ALA A 111 0.22 5.19 10.01
N ALA A 112 -0.67 5.96 10.62
CA ALA A 112 -2.07 6.04 10.21
C ALA A 112 -2.22 6.63 8.80
N ALA A 113 -1.50 7.71 8.49
CA ALA A 113 -1.48 8.32 7.16
C ALA A 113 -0.95 7.36 6.09
N TRP A 114 0.12 6.62 6.41
CA TRP A 114 0.66 5.57 5.54
C TRP A 114 -0.37 4.49 5.25
N ILE A 115 -1.01 3.93 6.29
CA ILE A 115 -2.02 2.87 6.15
C ILE A 115 -3.23 3.36 5.35
N LEU A 116 -3.69 4.59 5.61
CA LEU A 116 -4.77 5.22 4.85
C LEU A 116 -4.42 5.34 3.37
N TRP A 117 -3.23 5.86 3.06
CA TRP A 117 -2.75 5.97 1.68
C TRP A 117 -2.67 4.59 1.00
N VAL A 118 -2.10 3.57 1.66
CA VAL A 118 -2.05 2.20 1.15
C VAL A 118 -3.46 1.66 0.88
N SER A 119 -4.41 1.91 1.77
CA SER A 119 -5.80 1.46 1.60
C SER A 119 -6.45 2.05 0.35
N VAL A 120 -6.21 3.32 0.05
CA VAL A 120 -6.77 4.03 -1.11
C VAL A 120 -6.03 3.68 -2.41
N ALA A 121 -4.70 3.59 -2.35
CA ALA A 121 -3.83 3.39 -3.52
C ALA A 121 -3.73 1.91 -3.92
N ALA A 122 -3.59 1.01 -2.94
CA ALA A 122 -3.35 -0.42 -3.15
C ALA A 122 -4.55 -1.31 -2.79
N GLY A 123 -5.62 -0.72 -2.26
CA GLY A 123 -6.89 -1.38 -1.94
C GLY A 123 -6.95 -1.97 -0.54
N SER A 124 -8.17 -2.36 -0.13
CA SER A 124 -8.47 -2.77 1.25
C SER A 124 -7.64 -3.95 1.77
N ARG A 125 -7.26 -4.91 0.92
CA ARG A 125 -6.40 -6.04 1.34
C ARG A 125 -4.98 -5.58 1.70
N ALA A 126 -4.42 -4.64 0.94
CA ALA A 126 -3.10 -4.09 1.23
C ALA A 126 -3.12 -3.22 2.50
N GLY A 127 -4.16 -2.39 2.64
CA GLY A 127 -4.36 -1.58 3.85
C GLY A 127 -4.56 -2.43 5.10
N LEU A 128 -5.33 -3.52 5.02
CA LEU A 128 -5.48 -4.49 6.12
C LEU A 128 -4.13 -5.10 6.55
N LEU A 129 -3.32 -5.56 5.60
CA LEU A 129 -1.99 -6.11 5.89
C LEU A 129 -1.08 -5.07 6.53
N ALA A 130 -1.15 -3.81 6.07
CA ALA A 130 -0.43 -2.71 6.67
C ALA A 130 -0.88 -2.43 8.12
N GLY A 131 -2.19 -2.41 8.38
CA GLY A 131 -2.73 -2.27 9.73
C GLY A 131 -2.34 -3.42 10.66
N LEU A 132 -2.36 -4.66 10.17
CA LEU A 132 -1.89 -5.83 10.94
C LEU A 132 -0.40 -5.74 11.26
N GLY A 133 0.43 -5.31 10.29
CA GLY A 133 1.86 -5.08 10.51
C GLY A 133 2.11 -4.02 11.60
N ALA A 134 1.36 -2.92 11.56
CA ALA A 134 1.44 -1.87 12.58
C ALA A 134 1.00 -2.37 13.98
N MET A 135 -0.10 -3.12 14.07
CA MET A 135 -0.56 -3.73 15.33
C MET A 135 0.50 -4.69 15.90
N ALA A 136 1.03 -5.59 15.08
CA ALA A 136 2.08 -6.52 15.49
C ALA A 136 3.32 -5.77 16.01
N SER A 137 3.75 -4.72 15.29
CA SER A 137 4.86 -3.87 15.72
C SER A 137 4.65 -3.24 17.08
N ARG A 138 3.46 -2.67 17.32
CA ARG A 138 3.13 -2.03 18.60
C ARG A 138 3.16 -3.02 19.76
N PHE A 139 2.70 -4.25 19.55
CA PHE A 139 2.79 -5.29 20.58
C PHE A 139 4.22 -5.80 20.79
N VAL A 140 5.02 -5.92 19.74
CA VAL A 140 6.44 -6.27 19.86
C VAL A 140 7.19 -5.17 20.62
N ALA A 141 7.03 -3.91 20.24
CA ALA A 141 7.65 -2.77 20.91
C ALA A 141 7.26 -2.71 22.40
N PHE A 142 5.97 -2.87 22.70
CA PHE A 142 5.48 -2.96 24.08
C PHE A 142 6.08 -4.15 24.83
N GLY A 143 6.07 -5.36 24.25
CA GLY A 143 6.59 -6.57 24.88
C GLY A 143 8.09 -6.51 25.17
N ILE A 144 8.88 -5.97 24.23
CA ILE A 144 10.32 -5.72 24.42
C ILE A 144 10.53 -4.79 25.60
N ALA A 145 9.84 -3.66 25.63
CA ALA A 145 10.09 -2.65 26.63
C ALA A 145 9.53 -3.07 28.02
N ALA A 146 8.41 -3.81 28.07
CA ALA A 146 7.91 -4.41 29.31
C ALA A 146 8.81 -5.53 29.85
N GLY A 147 9.49 -6.29 28.98
CA GLY A 147 10.35 -7.40 29.37
C GLY A 147 11.79 -7.00 29.69
N THR A 148 12.29 -5.89 29.15
CA THR A 148 13.70 -5.49 29.28
C THR A 148 13.95 -4.32 30.23
N LEU A 149 12.93 -3.51 30.55
CA LEU A 149 13.11 -2.32 31.37
C LEU A 149 12.71 -2.60 32.83
N ALA A 150 13.73 -2.65 33.70
CA ALA A 150 13.53 -2.83 35.13
C ALA A 150 12.70 -1.68 35.72
N GLY A 151 11.67 -2.01 36.50
CA GLY A 151 10.76 -1.02 37.10
C GLY A 151 9.73 -0.43 36.14
N ALA A 152 9.58 -0.96 34.93
CA ALA A 152 8.49 -0.59 34.03
C ALA A 152 7.14 -0.93 34.67
N GLN A 153 6.26 0.06 34.79
CA GLN A 153 4.90 -0.12 35.26
C GLN A 153 3.92 0.05 34.10
N THR A 154 2.89 -0.80 34.08
CA THR A 154 1.83 -0.74 33.07
C THR A 154 0.51 -0.39 33.75
N SER A 155 -0.20 0.58 33.19
CA SER A 155 -1.54 0.93 33.67
C SER A 155 -2.61 0.21 32.85
N ALA A 156 -3.74 -0.13 33.48
CA ALA A 156 -4.88 -0.73 32.77
C ALA A 156 -5.39 0.17 31.63
N SER A 157 -5.43 1.49 31.85
CA SER A 157 -5.81 2.47 30.83
C SER A 157 -4.81 2.51 29.67
N GLY A 158 -3.52 2.41 29.94
CA GLY A 158 -2.47 2.34 28.93
C GLY A 158 -2.57 1.09 28.06
N LEU A 159 -2.84 -0.07 28.68
CA LEU A 159 -3.07 -1.33 27.95
C LEU A 159 -4.32 -1.27 27.06
N VAL A 160 -5.42 -0.72 27.58
CA VAL A 160 -6.64 -0.52 26.78
C VAL A 160 -6.36 0.39 25.60
N LEU A 161 -5.65 1.50 25.80
CA LEU A 161 -5.30 2.44 24.74
C LEU A 161 -4.37 1.80 23.69
N LEU A 162 -3.40 0.99 24.12
CA LEU A 162 -2.55 0.21 23.21
C LEU A 162 -3.41 -0.68 22.29
N VAL A 163 -4.34 -1.45 22.86
CA VAL A 163 -5.20 -2.36 22.11
C VAL A 163 -6.15 -1.60 21.18
N VAL A 164 -6.88 -0.61 21.70
CA VAL A 164 -7.88 0.16 20.93
C VAL A 164 -7.22 0.88 19.75
N VAL A 165 -6.08 1.55 19.97
CA VAL A 165 -5.37 2.26 18.91
C VAL A 165 -4.82 1.27 17.87
N SER A 166 -4.28 0.12 18.30
CA SER A 166 -3.80 -0.91 17.39
C SER A 166 -4.93 -1.47 16.50
N LEU A 167 -6.12 -1.70 17.07
CA LEU A 167 -7.30 -2.12 16.32
C LEU A 167 -7.78 -1.01 15.36
N ALA A 168 -7.75 0.26 15.80
CA ALA A 168 -8.12 1.39 14.95
C ALA A 168 -7.24 1.48 13.69
N LEU A 169 -5.94 1.18 13.79
CA LEU A 169 -5.05 1.13 12.62
C LEU A 169 -5.45 0.06 11.59
N ILE A 170 -5.98 -1.09 12.04
CA ILE A 170 -6.55 -2.11 11.15
C ILE A 170 -7.80 -1.57 10.45
N VAL A 171 -8.69 -0.92 11.21
CA VAL A 171 -9.93 -0.34 10.69
C VAL A 171 -9.63 0.74 9.64
N ILE A 172 -8.66 1.62 9.90
CA ILE A 172 -8.16 2.61 8.94
C ILE A 172 -7.61 1.94 7.68
N GLY A 173 -6.95 0.79 7.81
CA GLY A 173 -6.49 0.01 6.67
C GLY A 173 -7.62 -0.60 5.83
N TRP A 174 -8.77 -0.87 6.42
CA TRP A 174 -9.87 -1.58 5.77
C TRP A 174 -10.92 -0.67 5.11
N ILE A 175 -11.39 0.36 5.82
CA ILE A 175 -12.54 1.18 5.41
C ILE A 175 -12.31 1.91 4.08
N PRO A 176 -11.24 2.69 3.88
CA PRO A 176 -11.08 3.55 2.70
C PRO A 176 -11.05 2.75 1.40
N GLY A 177 -10.30 1.65 1.37
CA GLY A 177 -10.22 0.77 0.20
C GLY A 177 -11.51 0.01 -0.08
N THR A 178 -12.40 -0.14 0.91
CA THR A 178 -13.72 -0.76 0.74
C THR A 178 -14.73 0.27 0.25
N ALA A 179 -14.70 1.49 0.79
CA ALA A 179 -15.51 2.62 0.30
C ALA A 179 -15.22 2.93 -1.18
N LYS A 180 -13.95 2.95 -1.58
CA LYS A 180 -13.55 3.12 -2.99
C LYS A 180 -14.18 2.08 -3.91
N LYS A 181 -14.29 0.82 -3.47
CA LYS A 181 -14.94 -0.25 -4.24
C LYS A 181 -16.45 -0.10 -4.31
N ALA A 182 -17.07 0.34 -3.22
CA ALA A 182 -18.52 0.53 -3.15
C ALA A 182 -18.99 1.73 -3.98
N TRP A 183 -18.15 2.77 -4.14
CA TRP A 183 -18.48 3.97 -4.89
C TRP A 183 -17.99 3.97 -6.33
N ALA A 184 -17.09 3.05 -6.70
CA ALA A 184 -16.82 2.76 -8.10
C ALA A 184 -18.09 2.15 -8.69
N GLY A 185 -18.82 2.91 -9.51
CA GLY A 185 -20.05 2.45 -10.19
C GLY A 185 -19.83 1.18 -11.02
N PRO A 186 -20.90 0.64 -11.65
CA PRO A 186 -20.82 -0.58 -12.44
C PRO A 186 -19.64 -0.51 -13.41
N ARG A 187 -18.78 -1.53 -13.38
CA ARG A 187 -17.62 -1.59 -14.28
C ARG A 187 -18.17 -1.60 -15.71
N ALA A 188 -17.81 -0.58 -16.50
CA ALA A 188 -17.97 -0.68 -17.94
C ALA A 188 -17.19 -1.92 -18.38
N GLU A 189 -17.89 -2.90 -18.94
CA GLU A 189 -17.29 -4.06 -19.57
C GLU A 189 -16.37 -3.51 -20.68
N LEU A 190 -15.07 -3.77 -20.52
CA LEU A 190 -14.07 -3.58 -21.57
C LEU A 190 -14.10 -4.81 -22.48
#